data_AF-W4V5X4-F1
#
_entry.id   AF-W4V5X4-F1
#
_cell.length_a   1.000
_cell.length_b   1.000
_cell.length_c   1.000
_cell.angle_alpha   90.00
_cell.angle_beta   90.00
_cell.angle_gamma   90.00
#
_symmetry.space_group_name_H-M   'P 1'
#
loop_
_entity.id
_entity.type
_entity.pdbx_description
1 polymer ?
#
loop_
_entity_poly.entity_id
_entity_poly.type
_entity_poly.pdbx_seq_one_letter_code
_entity_poly.pdbx_strand_id
1 'polypeptide(L)'
;MNKMGIVYEIQGKKAIVFTTDSEFVIIHRRKDMCVGQQVSFENEDIYNVNRRRFIYTAAAFSSVAAVFVVMFLYFQSSFLRSTDNIYGYIDIDINPSVELVIDENYRVLEVKPLNKDGVRLTEGLNLESKKVESVVAELVRKSMDIGFIKAEDDRKIILISGALNDKRSQYKSGREDEEDKLSRLLDNIKSEVDMMDNVEGHIIMATPEERKDASEYGLSMGRYCLYLETQELDNSVTVDEIYEMSVTDMIEKLEQIKTAPGDMSSPKPQVAKTPAEETVQMPSEPVQQPTMSELPEVSPYPSETPTTIDEKTPQPSNAVESPKHSEGGSKGLKIQHYSNKPYDSQGVEFSFRMYNTGNEAIDLKDVKVRYYFKEELSVDEMNWAVYFYSLGSEKDVQCRFYDLPGKTEANKYLEITFKAGTLLPNDVMYITGEFYQNDWGRFEQRDDYSYNPSNSYTDWKKMTAYISNRLVWGSEPN
;
A
#
# COMPACT_ATOMS: atom_id res chain seq x y z
N MET A 1 20.51 62.14 24.31
CA MET A 1 21.70 62.65 25.06
C MET A 1 22.63 63.23 24.01
N ASN A 2 22.93 64.52 24.12
CA ASN A 2 23.67 65.23 23.09
C ASN A 2 25.15 64.90 23.19
N LYS A 3 25.72 64.39 22.09
CA LYS A 3 27.17 64.29 21.92
C LYS A 3 27.73 65.62 21.40
N MET A 4 29.00 65.85 21.70
CA MET A 4 29.76 67.01 21.23
C MET A 4 30.97 66.53 20.41
N GLY A 5 31.33 67.29 19.37
CA GLY A 5 32.52 67.02 18.59
C GLY A 5 32.88 68.18 17.66
N ILE A 6 34.03 68.08 17.00
CA ILE A 6 34.52 69.05 16.03
C ILE A 6 34.30 68.49 14.61
N VAL A 7 33.74 69.30 13.71
CA VAL A 7 33.60 68.93 12.30
C VAL A 7 35.01 68.82 11.68
N TYR A 8 35.43 67.60 11.40
CA TYR A 8 36.73 67.28 10.81
C TYR A 8 36.71 67.45 9.28
N GLU A 9 35.65 66.99 8.63
CA GLU A 9 35.50 67.05 7.17
C GLU A 9 34.02 67.21 6.76
N ILE A 10 33.77 67.75 5.57
CA ILE A 10 32.41 67.90 5.02
C ILE A 10 32.37 67.33 3.59
N GLN A 11 31.61 66.25 3.41
CA GLN A 11 31.43 65.58 2.13
C GLN A 11 29.98 65.75 1.64
N GLY A 12 29.72 66.83 0.91
CA GLY A 12 28.42 67.15 0.32
C GLY A 12 27.31 67.36 1.36
N LYS A 13 26.47 66.33 1.56
CA LYS A 13 25.37 66.28 2.54
C LYS A 13 25.75 65.62 3.88
N LYS A 14 27.00 65.17 4.04
CA LYS A 14 27.52 64.53 5.26
C LYS A 14 28.58 65.42 5.91
N ALA A 15 28.66 65.38 7.23
CA ALA A 15 29.78 65.90 8.01
C ALA A 15 30.43 64.75 8.80
N ILE A 16 31.76 64.69 8.77
CA ILE A 16 32.56 63.80 9.62
C ILE A 16 32.93 64.60 10.86
N VAL A 17 32.59 64.09 12.04
CA VAL A 17 32.77 64.76 13.32
C VAL A 17 33.66 63.91 14.22
N PHE A 18 34.72 64.51 14.74
CA PHE A 18 35.58 63.92 15.76
C PHE A 18 35.02 64.25 17.14
N THR A 19 34.64 63.23 17.92
CA THR A 19 33.93 63.40 19.20
C THR A 19 34.88 63.71 20.35
N THR A 20 34.33 64.18 21.49
CA THR A 20 35.06 64.21 22.77
C THR A 20 35.61 62.86 23.18
N ASP A 21 34.96 61.78 22.72
CA ASP A 21 35.25 60.40 23.06
C ASP A 21 36.36 59.80 22.14
N SER A 22 36.98 60.65 21.30
CA SER A 22 37.99 60.31 20.28
C SER A 22 37.49 59.39 19.15
N GLU A 23 36.18 59.34 18.92
CA GLU A 23 35.56 58.61 17.80
C GLU A 23 35.39 59.52 16.57
N PHE A 24 35.39 58.95 15.36
CA PHE A 24 34.87 59.61 14.16
C PHE A 24 33.46 59.13 13.85
N VAL A 25 32.49 60.04 13.86
CA VAL A 25 31.09 59.75 13.49
C VAL A 25 30.67 60.53 12.25
N ILE A 26 29.76 59.95 11.45
CA ILE A 26 29.21 60.58 10.26
C ILE A 26 27.79 61.04 10.57
N ILE A 27 27.54 62.35 10.50
CA ILE A 27 26.20 62.94 10.70
C ILE A 27 25.69 63.64 9.43
N HIS A 28 24.40 63.95 9.41
CA HIS A 28 23.81 64.79 8.37
C HIS A 28 24.32 66.23 8.48
N ARG A 29 24.81 66.79 7.36
CA ARG A 29 25.34 68.17 7.33
C ARG A 29 24.20 69.18 7.45
N ARG A 30 24.20 69.97 8.53
CA ARG A 30 23.35 71.16 8.66
C ARG A 30 23.97 72.36 7.91
N LYS A 31 23.16 73.33 7.47
CA LYS A 31 23.59 74.43 6.58
C LYS A 31 24.65 75.34 7.22
N ASP A 32 24.61 75.43 8.54
CA ASP A 32 25.47 76.17 9.46
C ASP A 32 26.81 75.49 9.77
N MET A 33 27.09 74.30 9.21
CA MET A 33 28.33 73.55 9.47
C MET A 33 29.50 73.94 8.56
N CYS A 34 30.61 74.29 9.19
CA CYS A 34 31.95 74.49 8.64
C CYS A 34 32.99 73.54 9.29
N VAL A 35 34.11 73.29 8.62
CA VAL A 35 35.23 72.51 9.18
C VAL A 35 35.87 73.29 10.34
N GLY A 36 36.29 72.58 11.39
CA GLY A 36 36.85 73.15 12.62
C GLY A 36 35.79 73.65 13.64
N GLN A 37 34.51 73.65 13.27
CA GLN A 37 33.42 74.08 14.15
C GLN A 37 33.08 72.99 15.18
N GLN A 38 32.91 73.37 16.44
CA GLN A 38 32.33 72.49 17.45
C GLN A 38 30.81 72.41 17.26
N VAL A 39 30.25 71.20 17.23
CA VAL A 39 28.83 70.93 16.99
C VAL A 39 28.24 69.99 18.03
N SER A 40 26.97 70.24 18.37
CA SER A 40 26.13 69.31 19.13
C SER A 40 25.27 68.48 18.17
N PHE A 41 25.09 67.20 18.49
CA PHE A 41 24.29 66.24 17.70
C PHE A 41 23.81 65.10 18.61
N GLU A 42 22.78 64.37 18.19
CA GLU A 42 22.28 63.19 18.92
C GLU A 42 22.59 61.87 18.19
N ASN A 43 22.42 60.73 18.85
CA ASN A 43 22.65 59.41 18.25
C ASN A 43 21.79 59.17 16.98
N GLU A 44 20.69 59.90 16.83
CA GLU A 44 19.77 59.83 15.68
C GLU A 44 20.26 60.63 14.46
N ASP A 45 21.14 61.63 14.66
CA ASP A 45 21.81 62.34 13.56
C ASP A 45 22.83 61.44 12.81
N ILE A 46 23.32 60.39 13.49
CA ILE A 46 24.39 59.49 13.04
C ILE A 46 23.88 58.57 11.91
N TYR A 47 24.63 58.54 10.82
CA TYR A 47 24.30 57.81 9.59
C TYR A 47 24.49 56.29 9.76
N ASN A 48 23.49 55.60 10.30
CA ASN A 48 23.51 54.14 10.45
C ASN A 48 23.23 53.42 9.12
N VAL A 49 24.28 52.81 8.54
CA VAL A 49 24.26 52.18 7.21
C VAL A 49 23.35 50.94 7.13
N ASN A 50 23.17 50.19 8.22
CA ASN A 50 22.44 48.92 8.20
C ASN A 50 20.92 49.07 8.04
N ARG A 51 20.33 50.21 8.43
CA ARG A 51 18.86 50.37 8.51
C ARG A 51 18.14 50.25 7.16
N ARG A 52 18.83 50.42 6.03
CA ARG A 52 18.26 50.24 4.67
C ARG A 52 18.22 48.79 4.18
N ARG A 53 19.13 47.91 4.62
CA ARG A 53 19.11 46.49 4.17
C ARG A 53 17.89 45.74 4.71
N PHE A 54 17.56 45.98 5.98
CA PHE A 54 16.52 45.27 6.72
C PHE A 54 15.10 45.43 6.12
N ILE A 55 14.81 46.58 5.52
CA ILE A 55 13.47 46.88 4.97
C ILE A 55 13.21 46.06 3.69
N TYR A 56 14.20 45.95 2.81
CA TYR A 56 14.06 45.16 1.57
C TYR A 56 14.05 43.65 1.84
N THR A 57 14.78 43.16 2.85
CA THR A 57 14.69 41.75 3.25
C THR A 57 13.34 41.42 3.89
N ALA A 58 12.80 42.28 4.76
CA ALA A 58 11.49 42.05 5.38
C ALA A 58 10.35 42.00 4.35
N ALA A 59 10.37 42.89 3.35
CA ALA A 59 9.38 42.90 2.27
C ALA A 59 9.46 41.68 1.32
N ALA A 60 10.64 41.04 1.22
CA ALA A 60 10.80 39.81 0.44
C ALA A 60 10.28 38.57 1.19
N PHE A 61 10.48 38.49 2.51
CA PHE A 61 9.98 37.35 3.29
C PHE A 61 8.45 37.35 3.44
N SER A 62 7.80 38.52 3.50
CA SER A 62 6.34 38.58 3.64
C SER A 62 5.57 38.05 2.43
N SER A 63 6.10 38.20 1.21
CA SER A 63 5.46 37.66 0.00
C SER A 63 5.58 36.14 -0.09
N VAL A 64 6.76 35.59 0.23
CA VAL A 64 6.97 34.13 0.30
C VAL A 64 6.11 33.50 1.39
N ALA A 65 6.06 34.10 2.59
CA ALA A 65 5.23 33.61 3.69
C ALA A 65 3.73 33.62 3.34
N ALA A 66 3.24 34.62 2.61
CA ALA A 66 1.85 34.66 2.15
C ALA A 66 1.51 33.49 1.18
N VAL A 67 2.41 33.17 0.25
CA VAL A 67 2.22 32.00 -0.64
C VAL A 67 2.23 30.70 0.14
N PHE A 68 3.17 30.52 1.08
CA PHE A 68 3.21 29.34 1.94
C PHE A 68 1.97 29.21 2.83
N VAL A 69 1.41 30.31 3.36
CA VAL A 69 0.17 30.30 4.14
C VAL A 69 -1.04 29.95 3.26
N VAL A 70 -1.15 30.49 2.05
CA VAL A 70 -2.24 30.11 1.11
C VAL A 70 -2.12 28.65 0.67
N MET A 71 -0.91 28.18 0.39
CA MET A 71 -0.63 26.78 0.06
C MET A 71 -0.91 25.84 1.25
N PHE A 72 -0.54 26.23 2.47
CA PHE A 72 -0.85 25.48 3.69
C PHE A 72 -2.35 25.45 3.99
N LEU A 73 -3.07 26.56 3.77
CA LEU A 73 -4.54 26.61 3.92
C LEU A 73 -5.25 25.78 2.84
N TYR A 74 -4.74 25.76 1.60
CA TYR A 74 -5.24 24.89 0.53
C TYR A 74 -4.96 23.40 0.82
N PHE A 75 -3.77 23.09 1.33
CA PHE A 75 -3.41 21.75 1.78
C PHE A 75 -4.25 21.30 2.98
N GLN A 76 -4.43 22.15 4.00
CA GLN A 76 -5.40 21.92 5.09
C GLN A 76 -6.83 21.72 4.55
N SER A 77 -7.29 22.55 3.61
CA SER A 77 -8.63 22.42 3.01
C SER A 77 -8.81 21.11 2.23
N SER A 78 -7.72 20.47 1.81
CA SER A 78 -7.74 19.18 1.11
C SER A 78 -7.61 18.00 2.10
N PHE A 79 -6.77 18.17 3.13
CA PHE A 79 -6.42 17.14 4.12
C PHE A 79 -7.37 17.08 5.33
N LEU A 80 -8.14 18.14 5.60
CA LEU A 80 -9.13 18.25 6.68
C LEU A 80 -10.58 18.15 6.17
N ARG A 81 -10.82 17.41 5.09
CA ARG A 81 -12.17 16.92 4.76
C ARG A 81 -12.56 15.84 5.77
N SER A 82 -13.15 16.28 6.89
CA SER A 82 -13.51 15.42 8.02
C SER A 82 -14.37 14.23 7.61
N THR A 83 -13.93 13.02 7.99
CA THR A 83 -14.65 11.75 7.80
C THR A 83 -15.97 11.65 8.59
N ASP A 84 -16.26 12.64 9.41
CA ASP A 84 -17.36 12.66 10.37
C ASP A 84 -18.73 12.86 9.68
N ASN A 85 -18.74 13.44 8.47
CA ASN A 85 -19.93 13.58 7.64
C ASN A 85 -20.31 12.29 6.88
N ILE A 86 -19.46 11.26 6.88
CA ILE A 86 -19.75 10.01 6.18
C ILE A 86 -20.75 9.18 7.01
N TYR A 87 -21.89 8.85 6.39
CA TYR A 87 -22.90 7.95 6.92
C TYR A 87 -22.50 6.48 6.69
N GLY A 88 -22.19 6.16 5.44
CA GLY A 88 -21.85 4.82 5.00
C GLY A 88 -21.47 4.79 3.53
N TYR A 89 -21.49 3.59 2.97
CA TYR A 89 -21.03 3.24 1.64
C TYR A 89 -22.07 2.35 0.97
N ILE A 90 -22.32 2.55 -0.32
CA ILE A 90 -23.21 1.71 -1.12
C ILE A 90 -22.50 1.30 -2.42
N ASP A 91 -22.29 0.00 -2.60
CA ASP A 91 -21.74 -0.57 -3.82
C ASP A 91 -22.86 -1.03 -4.76
N ILE A 92 -22.68 -0.74 -6.05
CA ILE A 92 -23.58 -1.18 -7.12
C ILE A 92 -22.79 -2.05 -8.10
N ASP A 93 -23.15 -3.33 -8.19
CA ASP A 93 -22.57 -4.28 -9.15
C ASP A 93 -23.57 -4.65 -10.24
N ILE A 94 -23.26 -4.22 -11.46
CA ILE A 94 -23.95 -4.55 -12.72
C ILE A 94 -23.03 -5.40 -13.62
N ASN A 95 -21.72 -5.45 -13.31
CA ASN A 95 -20.63 -5.57 -14.29
C ASN A 95 -20.67 -4.37 -15.27
N PRO A 96 -20.71 -3.13 -14.74
CA PRO A 96 -19.59 -2.59 -13.94
C PRO A 96 -19.76 -2.59 -12.41
N SER A 97 -18.75 -2.14 -11.66
CA SER A 97 -18.78 -2.01 -10.19
C SER A 97 -18.34 -0.62 -9.70
N VAL A 98 -19.13 0.01 -8.82
CA VAL A 98 -18.92 1.37 -8.32
C VAL A 98 -19.33 1.51 -6.84
N GLU A 99 -18.46 2.07 -5.99
CA GLU A 99 -18.79 2.51 -4.63
C GLU A 99 -19.33 3.96 -4.63
N LEU A 100 -20.37 4.19 -3.84
CA LEU A 100 -20.94 5.50 -3.51
C LEU A 100 -20.72 5.79 -2.02
N VAL A 101 -19.94 6.81 -1.68
CA VAL A 101 -19.81 7.31 -0.30
C VAL A 101 -20.96 8.27 -0.03
N ILE A 102 -21.71 8.10 1.06
CA ILE A 102 -22.92 8.91 1.34
C ILE A 102 -22.90 9.67 2.67
N ASP A 103 -23.62 10.78 2.74
CA ASP A 103 -23.86 11.60 3.94
C ASP A 103 -25.14 11.23 4.72
N GLU A 104 -25.38 11.88 5.85
CA GLU A 104 -26.59 11.67 6.70
C GLU A 104 -27.92 12.02 6.00
N ASN A 105 -27.88 12.76 4.89
CA ASN A 105 -29.03 13.13 4.08
C ASN A 105 -29.21 12.18 2.88
N TYR A 106 -28.44 11.09 2.85
CA TYR A 106 -28.32 10.12 1.77
C TYR A 106 -27.96 10.76 0.43
N ARG A 107 -27.05 11.76 0.48
CA ARG A 107 -26.43 12.38 -0.68
C ARG A 107 -25.05 11.80 -0.92
N VAL A 108 -24.70 11.63 -2.19
CA VAL A 108 -23.40 11.13 -2.61
C VAL A 108 -22.33 12.20 -2.37
N LEU A 109 -21.34 11.87 -1.54
CA LEU A 109 -20.16 12.68 -1.24
C LEU A 109 -19.02 12.42 -2.24
N GLU A 110 -18.89 11.18 -2.70
CA GLU A 110 -17.81 10.69 -3.56
C GLU A 110 -18.30 9.46 -4.34
N VAL A 111 -17.81 9.29 -5.57
CA VAL A 111 -18.07 8.10 -6.41
C VAL A 111 -16.74 7.47 -6.80
N LYS A 112 -16.54 6.20 -6.47
CA LYS A 112 -15.30 5.46 -6.75
C LYS A 112 -15.57 4.26 -7.66
N PRO A 113 -15.09 4.27 -8.90
CA PRO A 113 -14.98 3.07 -9.70
C PRO A 113 -14.17 1.97 -9.00
N LEU A 114 -14.74 0.78 -8.87
CA LEU A 114 -14.04 -0.38 -8.30
C LEU A 114 -13.34 -1.21 -9.38
N ASN A 115 -13.81 -1.13 -10.63
CA ASN A 115 -13.17 -1.77 -11.79
C ASN A 115 -13.09 -0.83 -13.01
N LYS A 116 -12.39 -1.28 -14.06
CA LYS A 116 -12.13 -0.49 -15.29
C LYS A 116 -13.42 -0.02 -15.96
N ASP A 117 -14.42 -0.88 -16.02
CA ASP A 117 -15.72 -0.55 -16.60
C ASP A 117 -16.52 0.41 -15.71
N GLY A 118 -16.28 0.40 -14.39
CA GLY A 118 -16.82 1.40 -13.46
C GLY A 118 -16.36 2.81 -13.83
N VAL A 119 -15.11 2.98 -14.28
CA VAL A 119 -14.60 4.28 -14.75
C VAL A 119 -15.40 4.76 -15.94
N ARG A 120 -15.63 3.88 -16.91
CA ARG A 120 -16.43 4.13 -18.12
C ARG A 120 -17.91 4.42 -17.81
N LEU A 121 -18.46 3.75 -16.79
CA LEU A 121 -19.81 4.02 -16.29
C LEU A 121 -19.92 5.38 -15.61
N THR A 122 -18.92 5.81 -14.84
CA THR A 122 -18.93 7.14 -14.19
C THR A 122 -18.53 8.29 -15.11
N GLU A 123 -17.82 8.01 -16.21
CA GLU A 123 -17.26 9.04 -17.11
C GLU A 123 -18.30 10.06 -17.58
N GLY A 124 -18.00 11.35 -17.41
CA GLY A 124 -18.85 12.46 -17.84
C GLY A 124 -20.11 12.72 -17.01
N LEU A 125 -20.40 11.91 -15.98
CA LEU A 125 -21.52 12.15 -15.06
C LEU A 125 -21.10 13.11 -13.93
N ASN A 126 -22.06 13.94 -13.48
CA ASN A 126 -21.93 14.72 -12.26
C ASN A 126 -22.87 14.13 -11.21
N LEU A 127 -22.32 13.35 -10.28
CA LEU A 127 -23.10 12.54 -9.33
C LEU A 127 -23.03 13.03 -7.88
N GLU A 128 -22.04 13.85 -7.53
CA GLU A 128 -21.89 14.42 -6.19
C GLU A 128 -23.08 15.31 -5.80
N SER A 129 -23.36 15.38 -4.50
CA SER A 129 -24.47 16.12 -3.87
C SER A 129 -25.89 15.70 -4.28
N LYS A 130 -26.07 14.83 -5.29
CA LYS A 130 -27.36 14.20 -5.62
C LYS A 130 -27.76 13.19 -4.54
N LYS A 131 -29.07 12.92 -4.46
CA LYS A 131 -29.63 11.81 -3.67
C LYS A 131 -29.15 10.48 -4.21
N VAL A 132 -28.77 9.54 -3.33
CA VAL A 132 -28.18 8.26 -3.73
C VAL A 132 -29.14 7.42 -4.58
N GLU A 133 -30.44 7.43 -4.29
CA GLU A 133 -31.44 6.68 -5.05
C GLU A 133 -31.45 7.13 -6.53
N SER A 134 -31.50 8.45 -6.74
CA SER A 134 -31.38 9.07 -8.06
C SER A 134 -30.02 8.83 -8.74
N VAL A 135 -28.93 8.61 -7.99
CA VAL A 135 -27.61 8.31 -8.56
C VAL A 135 -27.53 6.87 -9.03
N VAL A 136 -28.00 5.91 -8.22
CA VAL A 136 -28.11 4.51 -8.64
C VAL A 136 -29.00 4.41 -9.88
N ALA A 137 -30.16 5.08 -9.88
CA ALA A 137 -31.06 5.09 -11.02
C ALA A 137 -30.48 5.79 -12.28
N GLU A 138 -29.47 6.67 -12.14
CA GLU A 138 -28.74 7.29 -13.25
C GLU A 138 -27.63 6.35 -13.78
N LEU A 139 -26.94 5.64 -12.88
CA LEU A 139 -25.95 4.62 -13.22
C LEU A 139 -26.59 3.42 -13.94
N VAL A 140 -27.72 2.90 -13.47
CA VAL A 140 -28.42 1.77 -14.11
C VAL A 140 -28.86 2.15 -15.53
N ARG A 141 -29.48 3.32 -15.73
CA ARG A 141 -29.87 3.80 -17.06
C ARG A 141 -28.67 3.98 -18.00
N LYS A 142 -27.59 4.62 -17.54
CA LYS A 142 -26.38 4.74 -18.37
C LYS A 142 -25.77 3.37 -18.69
N SER A 143 -25.86 2.39 -17.79
CA SER A 143 -25.37 1.02 -18.04
C SER A 143 -26.16 0.30 -19.15
N MET A 144 -27.45 0.61 -19.31
CA MET A 144 -28.25 0.21 -20.47
C MET A 144 -27.81 0.96 -21.74
N ASP A 145 -27.72 2.31 -21.67
CA ASP A 145 -27.36 3.16 -22.81
C ASP A 145 -26.01 2.80 -23.46
N ILE A 146 -25.03 2.36 -22.65
CA ILE A 146 -23.69 1.96 -23.13
C ILE A 146 -23.51 0.45 -23.30
N GLY A 147 -24.57 -0.35 -23.11
CA GLY A 147 -24.64 -1.77 -23.48
C GLY A 147 -24.05 -2.77 -22.48
N PHE A 148 -23.89 -2.39 -21.20
CA PHE A 148 -23.57 -3.35 -20.13
C PHE A 148 -24.81 -4.18 -19.74
N ILE A 149 -25.98 -3.53 -19.65
CA ILE A 149 -27.29 -4.19 -19.65
C ILE A 149 -27.83 -4.17 -21.09
N LYS A 150 -28.30 -5.31 -21.61
CA LYS A 150 -28.90 -5.39 -22.95
C LYS A 150 -30.39 -5.72 -22.83
N ALA A 151 -31.20 -5.10 -23.69
CA ALA A 151 -32.63 -5.38 -23.77
C ALA A 151 -32.99 -6.79 -24.31
N GLU A 152 -31.98 -7.58 -24.71
CA GLU A 152 -32.11 -8.97 -25.17
C GLU A 152 -31.90 -10.00 -24.05
N ASP A 153 -31.47 -9.57 -22.85
CA ASP A 153 -31.28 -10.44 -21.69
C ASP A 153 -32.60 -10.59 -20.91
N ASP A 154 -33.07 -11.82 -20.69
CA ASP A 154 -34.39 -12.12 -20.08
C ASP A 154 -34.50 -11.71 -18.59
N ARG A 155 -33.37 -11.62 -17.87
CA ARG A 155 -33.28 -11.18 -16.46
C ARG A 155 -31.85 -10.69 -16.18
N LYS A 156 -31.69 -9.54 -15.52
CA LYS A 156 -30.40 -9.08 -14.97
C LYS A 156 -30.52 -8.73 -13.50
N ILE A 157 -29.71 -9.41 -12.68
CA ILE A 157 -29.59 -9.10 -11.26
C ILE A 157 -28.49 -8.04 -11.07
N ILE A 158 -28.84 -6.96 -10.37
CA ILE A 158 -27.91 -5.91 -9.92
C ILE A 158 -27.72 -6.07 -8.41
N LEU A 159 -26.46 -6.16 -7.96
CA LEU A 159 -26.16 -6.18 -6.54
C LEU A 159 -26.19 -4.76 -5.98
N ILE A 160 -26.90 -4.57 -4.87
CA ILE A 160 -27.07 -3.30 -4.16
C ILE A 160 -26.61 -3.56 -2.73
N SER A 161 -25.35 -3.24 -2.43
CA SER A 161 -24.72 -3.62 -1.17
C SER A 161 -24.44 -2.40 -0.31
N GLY A 162 -24.65 -2.47 1.01
CA GLY A 162 -24.44 -1.32 1.89
C GLY A 162 -23.73 -1.65 3.20
N ALA A 163 -22.82 -0.75 3.61
CA ALA A 163 -22.11 -0.83 4.89
C ALA A 163 -22.09 0.54 5.60
N LEU A 164 -22.22 0.54 6.93
CA LEU A 164 -22.09 1.75 7.75
C LEU A 164 -20.62 2.20 7.88
N ASN A 165 -20.42 3.48 8.20
CA ASN A 165 -19.11 4.00 8.60
C ASN A 165 -18.65 3.40 9.95
N ASP A 166 -17.38 2.98 10.06
CA ASP A 166 -16.72 2.51 11.29
C ASP A 166 -17.07 3.35 12.53
N LYS A 167 -17.00 4.68 12.40
CA LYS A 167 -17.24 5.61 13.50
C LYS A 167 -18.68 5.54 14.01
N ARG A 168 -19.63 5.11 13.19
CA ARG A 168 -21.05 4.94 13.56
C ARG A 168 -21.31 3.54 14.11
N SER A 169 -20.71 2.50 13.51
CA SER A 169 -20.90 1.10 13.94
C SER A 169 -20.37 0.79 15.35
N GLN A 170 -19.54 1.68 15.93
CA GLN A 170 -19.02 1.60 17.29
C GLN A 170 -19.96 2.18 18.37
N TYR A 171 -20.98 2.97 18.02
CA TYR A 171 -21.94 3.52 19.00
C TYR A 171 -23.00 2.48 19.40
N LYS A 172 -22.64 1.64 20.37
CA LYS A 172 -23.44 0.47 20.83
C LYS A 172 -24.88 0.75 21.31
N SER A 173 -25.30 2.00 21.52
CA SER A 173 -26.67 2.34 21.95
C SER A 173 -27.57 2.88 20.82
N GLY A 174 -27.18 2.67 19.55
CA GLY A 174 -27.99 3.02 18.39
C GLY A 174 -27.60 2.28 17.11
N ARG A 175 -26.80 1.20 17.20
CA ARG A 175 -26.32 0.46 16.02
C ARG A 175 -27.47 -0.21 15.27
N GLU A 176 -28.35 -0.91 15.99
CA GLU A 176 -29.53 -1.57 15.40
C GLU A 176 -30.41 -0.54 14.67
N ASP A 177 -30.65 0.64 15.26
CA ASP A 177 -31.40 1.74 14.63
C ASP A 177 -30.75 2.31 13.35
N GLU A 178 -29.42 2.24 13.21
CA GLU A 178 -28.70 2.68 11.99
C GLU A 178 -28.62 1.58 10.93
N GLU A 179 -28.49 0.32 11.34
CA GLU A 179 -28.56 -0.84 10.43
C GLU A 179 -29.98 -0.96 9.83
N ASP A 180 -31.02 -0.71 10.63
CA ASP A 180 -32.42 -0.61 10.17
C ASP A 180 -32.64 0.55 9.18
N LYS A 181 -32.00 1.71 9.41
CA LYS A 181 -32.09 2.87 8.50
C LYS A 181 -31.39 2.62 7.17
N LEU A 182 -30.20 2.01 7.19
CA LEU A 182 -29.47 1.63 5.99
C LEU A 182 -30.22 0.55 5.22
N SER A 183 -30.73 -0.50 5.89
CA SER A 183 -31.56 -1.54 5.28
C SER A 183 -32.75 -0.94 4.52
N ARG A 184 -33.53 -0.05 5.18
CA ARG A 184 -34.65 0.67 4.54
C ARG A 184 -34.20 1.59 3.39
N LEU A 185 -32.97 2.11 3.40
CA LEU A 185 -32.41 2.87 2.27
C LEU A 185 -32.13 1.94 1.09
N LEU A 186 -31.54 0.76 1.32
CA LEU A 186 -31.32 -0.23 0.28
C LEU A 186 -32.65 -0.75 -0.31
N ASP A 187 -33.69 -0.95 0.51
CA ASP A 187 -35.05 -1.29 0.05
C ASP A 187 -35.65 -0.23 -0.89
N ASN A 188 -35.46 1.06 -0.59
CA ASN A 188 -35.92 2.16 -1.45
C ASN A 188 -35.14 2.17 -2.78
N ILE A 189 -33.82 1.99 -2.75
CA ILE A 189 -32.97 1.92 -3.95
C ILE A 189 -33.38 0.71 -4.81
N LYS A 190 -33.53 -0.47 -4.19
CA LYS A 190 -34.01 -1.70 -4.84
C LYS A 190 -35.37 -1.47 -5.49
N SER A 191 -36.29 -0.79 -4.80
CA SER A 191 -37.61 -0.43 -5.36
C SER A 191 -37.50 0.48 -6.60
N GLU A 192 -36.59 1.45 -6.64
CA GLU A 192 -36.35 2.28 -7.84
C GLU A 192 -35.68 1.49 -8.99
N VAL A 193 -34.92 0.45 -8.67
CA VAL A 193 -34.23 -0.43 -9.63
C VAL A 193 -35.17 -1.51 -10.21
N ASP A 194 -35.98 -2.16 -9.37
CA ASP A 194 -37.02 -3.13 -9.76
C ASP A 194 -38.14 -2.50 -10.62
N MET A 195 -38.25 -1.16 -10.62
CA MET A 195 -39.17 -0.41 -11.49
C MET A 195 -38.60 -0.19 -12.91
N MET A 196 -37.46 -0.79 -13.27
CA MET A 196 -36.86 -0.73 -14.61
C MET A 196 -37.01 -2.07 -15.35
N ASP A 197 -37.27 -2.01 -16.66
CA ASP A 197 -37.50 -3.20 -17.48
C ASP A 197 -36.29 -4.17 -17.46
N ASN A 198 -36.57 -5.47 -17.31
CA ASN A 198 -35.64 -6.60 -17.25
C ASN A 198 -34.57 -6.56 -16.13
N VAL A 199 -34.72 -5.70 -15.12
CA VAL A 199 -33.77 -5.54 -14.01
C VAL A 199 -34.37 -5.92 -12.66
N GLU A 200 -33.55 -6.54 -11.81
CA GLU A 200 -33.89 -6.90 -10.43
C GLU A 200 -32.75 -6.50 -9.49
N GLY A 201 -33.05 -5.71 -8.45
CA GLY A 201 -32.08 -5.42 -7.39
C GLY A 201 -31.98 -6.56 -6.39
N HIS A 202 -30.77 -6.97 -6.01
CA HIS A 202 -30.52 -7.90 -4.90
C HIS A 202 -29.75 -7.18 -3.79
N ILE A 203 -30.27 -7.18 -2.57
CA ILE A 203 -29.72 -6.40 -1.45
C ILE A 203 -28.73 -7.26 -0.65
N ILE A 204 -27.57 -6.67 -0.30
CA ILE A 204 -26.67 -7.22 0.71
C ILE A 204 -26.36 -6.16 1.77
N MET A 205 -26.52 -6.51 3.04
CA MET A 205 -26.02 -5.73 4.17
C MET A 205 -24.64 -6.28 4.54
N ALA A 206 -23.60 -5.47 4.38
CA ALA A 206 -22.22 -5.83 4.71
C ALA A 206 -21.77 -5.12 5.99
N THR A 207 -20.92 -5.76 6.79
CA THR A 207 -20.30 -5.09 7.93
C THR A 207 -19.20 -4.11 7.47
N PRO A 208 -18.81 -3.12 8.31
CA PRO A 208 -17.69 -2.23 7.99
C PRO A 208 -16.34 -2.95 7.93
N GLU A 209 -16.28 -4.19 8.44
CA GLU A 209 -15.12 -5.09 8.41
C GLU A 209 -15.11 -5.83 7.06
N GLU A 210 -16.21 -6.49 6.68
CA GLU A 210 -16.38 -7.08 5.34
C GLU A 210 -16.13 -6.09 4.19
N ARG A 211 -16.54 -4.82 4.34
CA ARG A 211 -16.24 -3.78 3.35
C ARG A 211 -14.73 -3.49 3.22
N LYS A 212 -13.97 -3.57 4.31
CA LYS A 212 -12.50 -3.38 4.27
C LYS A 212 -11.85 -4.56 3.59
N ASP A 213 -12.15 -5.77 4.04
CA ASP A 213 -11.68 -7.01 3.44
C ASP A 213 -11.93 -7.01 1.92
N ALA A 214 -13.17 -6.71 1.50
CA ALA A 214 -13.54 -6.60 0.08
C ALA A 214 -12.62 -5.63 -0.68
N SER A 215 -12.35 -4.46 -0.10
CA SER A 215 -11.44 -3.45 -0.66
C SER A 215 -9.97 -3.90 -0.67
N GLU A 216 -9.55 -4.83 0.19
CA GLU A 216 -8.21 -5.45 0.16
C GLU A 216 -8.13 -6.58 -0.88
N TYR A 217 -9.21 -7.33 -1.09
CA TYR A 217 -9.35 -8.32 -2.18
C TYR A 217 -9.62 -7.69 -3.56
N GLY A 218 -9.85 -6.38 -3.64
CA GLY A 218 -10.18 -5.69 -4.90
C GLY A 218 -11.59 -5.99 -5.44
N LEU A 219 -12.50 -6.40 -4.56
CA LEU A 219 -13.91 -6.68 -4.82
C LEU A 219 -14.81 -5.55 -4.31
N SER A 220 -16.06 -5.54 -4.75
CA SER A 220 -17.14 -4.86 -4.02
C SER A 220 -17.48 -5.63 -2.75
N MET A 221 -18.06 -4.93 -1.76
CA MET A 221 -18.52 -5.55 -0.52
C MET A 221 -19.57 -6.65 -0.80
N GLY A 222 -20.44 -6.45 -1.80
CA GLY A 222 -21.42 -7.46 -2.21
C GLY A 222 -20.79 -8.74 -2.77
N ARG A 223 -19.82 -8.61 -3.68
CA ARG A 223 -19.13 -9.77 -4.27
C ARG A 223 -18.31 -10.51 -3.22
N TYR A 224 -17.75 -9.81 -2.23
CA TYR A 224 -17.07 -10.43 -1.10
C TYR A 224 -18.04 -11.17 -0.14
N CYS A 225 -19.18 -10.58 0.22
CA CYS A 225 -20.19 -11.28 1.04
C CYS A 225 -20.73 -12.55 0.35
N LEU A 226 -20.96 -12.51 -0.98
CA LEU A 226 -21.34 -13.70 -1.75
C LEU A 226 -20.21 -14.73 -1.84
N TYR A 227 -18.94 -14.31 -1.91
CA TYR A 227 -17.79 -15.21 -1.80
C TYR A 227 -17.78 -15.93 -0.45
N LEU A 228 -17.97 -15.20 0.66
CA LEU A 228 -18.03 -15.79 2.01
C LEU A 228 -19.18 -16.80 2.15
N GLU A 229 -20.40 -16.45 1.72
CA GLU A 229 -21.54 -17.39 1.76
C GLU A 229 -21.30 -18.62 0.88
N THR A 230 -20.66 -18.45 -0.28
CA THR A 230 -20.31 -19.59 -1.14
C THR A 230 -19.26 -20.48 -0.45
N GLN A 231 -18.27 -19.91 0.23
CA GLN A 231 -17.19 -20.65 0.88
C GLN A 231 -17.66 -21.42 2.14
N GLU A 232 -18.71 -20.96 2.83
CA GLU A 232 -19.34 -21.72 3.92
C GLU A 232 -20.08 -22.98 3.43
N LEU A 233 -20.51 -22.99 2.16
CA LEU A 233 -21.27 -24.09 1.56
C LEU A 233 -20.42 -25.01 0.66
N ASP A 234 -19.40 -24.46 0.01
CA ASP A 234 -18.44 -25.17 -0.86
C ASP A 234 -17.04 -24.55 -0.74
N ASN A 235 -16.17 -25.17 0.06
CA ASN A 235 -14.77 -24.76 0.27
C ASN A 235 -13.88 -24.84 -0.99
N SER A 236 -14.37 -25.30 -2.15
CA SER A 236 -13.59 -25.35 -3.38
C SER A 236 -13.56 -24.03 -4.17
N VAL A 237 -14.45 -23.08 -3.84
CA VAL A 237 -14.61 -21.82 -4.58
C VAL A 237 -13.54 -20.80 -4.21
N THR A 238 -12.92 -20.17 -5.22
CA THR A 238 -11.79 -19.25 -5.05
C THR A 238 -12.18 -17.79 -5.30
N VAL A 239 -11.40 -16.85 -4.74
CA VAL A 239 -11.58 -15.41 -4.98
C VAL A 239 -11.49 -15.07 -6.47
N ASP A 240 -10.54 -15.66 -7.19
CA ASP A 240 -10.34 -15.45 -8.64
C ASP A 240 -11.54 -15.97 -9.45
N GLU A 241 -12.17 -17.08 -9.05
CA GLU A 241 -13.40 -17.58 -9.69
C GLU A 241 -14.56 -16.60 -9.49
N ILE A 242 -14.73 -16.06 -8.28
CA ILE A 242 -15.74 -15.04 -7.98
C ILE A 242 -15.45 -13.72 -8.70
N TYR A 243 -14.18 -13.35 -8.90
CA TYR A 243 -13.80 -12.10 -9.57
C TYR A 243 -14.29 -12.05 -11.02
N GLU A 244 -14.20 -13.16 -11.76
CA GLU A 244 -14.62 -13.24 -13.17
C GLU A 244 -16.10 -13.64 -13.36
N MET A 245 -16.76 -14.21 -12.34
CA MET A 245 -18.16 -14.67 -12.42
C MET A 245 -19.17 -13.50 -12.38
N SER A 246 -20.25 -13.55 -13.18
CA SER A 246 -21.27 -12.50 -13.13
C SER A 246 -22.11 -12.60 -11.85
N VAL A 247 -22.70 -11.49 -11.40
CA VAL A 247 -23.58 -11.45 -10.22
C VAL A 247 -24.75 -12.42 -10.35
N THR A 248 -25.27 -12.61 -11.57
CA THR A 248 -26.36 -13.56 -11.83
C THR A 248 -25.87 -15.01 -11.67
N ASP A 249 -24.74 -15.38 -12.29
CA ASP A 249 -24.16 -16.73 -12.16
C ASP A 249 -23.79 -17.05 -10.69
N MET A 250 -23.29 -16.08 -9.93
CA MET A 250 -22.97 -16.25 -8.49
C MET A 250 -24.21 -16.59 -7.67
N ILE A 251 -25.31 -15.86 -7.86
CA ILE A 251 -26.55 -16.06 -7.13
C ILE A 251 -27.22 -17.38 -7.56
N GLU A 252 -27.22 -17.71 -8.86
CA GLU A 252 -27.71 -19.00 -9.34
C GLU A 252 -26.87 -20.18 -8.83
N LYS A 253 -25.54 -20.06 -8.75
CA LYS A 253 -24.65 -21.07 -8.14
C LYS A 253 -24.98 -21.26 -6.66
N LEU A 254 -25.20 -20.18 -5.91
CA LEU A 254 -25.63 -20.23 -4.51
C LEU A 254 -27.01 -20.90 -4.34
N GLU A 255 -28.01 -20.57 -5.17
CA GLU A 255 -29.32 -21.24 -5.14
C GLU A 255 -29.22 -22.74 -5.49
N GLN A 256 -28.37 -23.12 -6.45
CA GLN A 256 -28.12 -24.51 -6.80
C GLN A 256 -27.46 -25.29 -5.65
N ILE A 257 -26.47 -24.70 -4.97
CA ILE A 257 -25.84 -25.31 -3.79
C ILE A 257 -26.85 -25.44 -2.64
N LYS A 258 -27.65 -24.40 -2.37
CA LYS A 258 -28.70 -24.39 -1.33
C LYS A 258 -29.86 -25.36 -1.61
N THR A 259 -30.07 -25.78 -2.86
CA THR A 259 -31.17 -26.70 -3.26
C THR A 259 -30.71 -28.14 -3.56
N ALA A 260 -29.39 -28.40 -3.60
CA ALA A 260 -28.85 -29.73 -3.74
C ALA A 260 -29.21 -30.63 -2.54
N PRO A 261 -29.75 -31.85 -2.74
CA PRO A 261 -30.07 -32.76 -1.64
C PRO A 261 -28.80 -33.42 -1.07
N GLY A 262 -28.06 -32.67 -0.25
CA GLY A 262 -26.75 -33.03 0.31
C GLY A 262 -26.75 -33.31 1.82
N ASP A 263 -26.16 -34.46 2.18
CA ASP A 263 -25.99 -35.07 3.50
C ASP A 263 -25.54 -34.13 4.65
N MET A 264 -26.35 -33.99 5.71
CA MET A 264 -25.98 -33.25 6.93
C MET A 264 -25.04 -34.07 7.83
N SER A 265 -23.74 -34.14 7.48
CA SER A 265 -22.77 -34.91 8.28
C SER A 265 -21.32 -34.38 8.24
N SER A 266 -21.04 -33.28 8.95
CA SER A 266 -19.73 -33.04 9.63
C SER A 266 -19.78 -31.88 10.64
N PRO A 267 -18.83 -31.78 11.61
CA PRO A 267 -19.06 -31.02 12.84
C PRO A 267 -18.65 -29.54 12.79
N LYS A 268 -19.46 -28.70 13.45
CA LYS A 268 -19.19 -27.30 13.74
C LYS A 268 -17.87 -27.11 14.53
N PRO A 269 -16.90 -26.31 14.04
CA PRO A 269 -15.72 -25.96 14.81
C PRO A 269 -16.09 -25.24 16.12
N GLN A 270 -15.58 -25.72 17.26
CA GLN A 270 -15.62 -24.98 18.51
C GLN A 270 -14.44 -24.02 18.57
N VAL A 271 -14.69 -22.76 18.94
CA VAL A 271 -13.63 -21.78 19.25
C VAL A 271 -12.89 -22.25 20.50
N ALA A 272 -11.74 -22.89 20.30
CA ALA A 272 -10.91 -23.40 21.38
C ALA A 272 -10.25 -22.23 22.15
N LYS A 273 -10.69 -22.00 23.39
CA LYS A 273 -10.03 -21.08 24.31
C LYS A 273 -8.78 -21.74 24.88
N THR A 274 -7.62 -21.13 24.66
CA THR A 274 -6.32 -21.60 25.18
C THR A 274 -6.33 -21.67 26.71
N PRO A 275 -5.98 -22.81 27.33
CA PRO A 275 -5.69 -22.89 28.77
C PRO A 275 -4.44 -22.08 29.14
N ALA A 276 -4.31 -21.73 30.43
CA ALA A 276 -3.18 -20.95 30.94
C ALA A 276 -1.85 -21.75 30.93
N GLU A 277 -0.74 -21.03 31.03
CA GLU A 277 0.62 -21.57 31.07
C GLU A 277 0.84 -22.55 32.23
N GLU A 278 1.49 -23.69 31.94
CA GLU A 278 2.09 -24.55 32.96
C GLU A 278 3.59 -24.72 32.65
N THR A 279 4.45 -24.33 33.60
CA THR A 279 5.88 -24.12 33.36
C THR A 279 6.69 -25.42 33.46
N VAL A 280 7.31 -25.85 32.36
CA VAL A 280 8.25 -26.98 32.35
C VAL A 280 9.65 -26.51 31.96
N GLN A 281 10.63 -26.75 32.83
CA GLN A 281 12.04 -26.43 32.60
C GLN A 281 12.76 -27.53 31.81
N MET A 282 13.66 -27.14 30.90
CA MET A 282 14.56 -28.04 30.18
C MET A 282 15.92 -28.16 30.90
N PRO A 283 16.49 -29.36 31.08
CA PRO A 283 17.90 -29.55 31.39
C PRO A 283 18.79 -29.25 30.18
N SER A 284 20.04 -28.85 30.42
CA SER A 284 21.02 -28.50 29.39
C SER A 284 22.26 -29.40 29.44
N GLU A 285 22.69 -29.92 28.29
CA GLU A 285 24.07 -30.40 28.06
C GLU A 285 24.51 -30.11 26.60
N PRO A 286 25.83 -29.90 26.34
CA PRO A 286 26.33 -29.42 25.06
C PRO A 286 26.83 -30.53 24.13
N VAL A 287 26.71 -30.33 22.81
CA VAL A 287 27.30 -31.21 21.78
C VAL A 287 28.45 -30.49 21.06
N GLN A 288 29.53 -31.21 20.80
CA GLN A 288 30.77 -30.68 20.21
C GLN A 288 30.80 -30.75 18.67
N GLN A 289 31.67 -29.93 18.08
CA GLN A 289 31.86 -29.76 16.63
C GLN A 289 32.97 -30.71 16.09
N PRO A 290 32.76 -31.42 14.96
CA PRO A 290 33.79 -32.24 14.30
C PRO A 290 34.56 -31.50 13.19
N THR A 291 35.75 -31.99 12.88
CA THR A 291 36.74 -31.39 11.95
C THR A 291 36.79 -32.12 10.59
N MET A 292 37.33 -31.46 9.56
CA MET A 292 37.56 -32.03 8.22
C MET A 292 38.56 -33.20 8.18
N SER A 293 38.53 -33.97 7.09
CA SER A 293 39.59 -34.90 6.64
C SER A 293 39.66 -34.95 5.10
N GLU A 294 40.72 -35.54 4.54
CA GLU A 294 41.26 -35.23 3.20
C GLU A 294 40.82 -36.13 2.02
N LEU A 295 41.25 -35.70 0.82
CA LEU A 295 41.08 -36.30 -0.51
C LEU A 295 42.25 -37.27 -0.88
N PRO A 296 42.10 -38.12 -1.92
CA PRO A 296 43.25 -38.56 -2.74
C PRO A 296 43.01 -38.50 -4.28
N GLU A 297 44.09 -38.74 -5.05
CA GLU A 297 44.21 -38.53 -6.52
C GLU A 297 45.24 -39.55 -7.14
N VAL A 298 45.60 -39.69 -8.43
CA VAL A 298 45.45 -38.92 -9.70
C VAL A 298 45.42 -39.88 -10.93
N SER A 299 44.70 -39.52 -12.02
CA SER A 299 45.05 -39.77 -13.46
C SER A 299 45.20 -41.20 -14.05
N PRO A 300 45.38 -41.39 -15.39
CA PRO A 300 45.19 -40.48 -16.55
C PRO A 300 44.36 -41.05 -17.74
N TYR A 301 44.17 -40.22 -18.78
CA TYR A 301 43.48 -40.46 -20.09
C TYR A 301 44.40 -41.06 -21.21
N PRO A 302 43.87 -41.61 -22.34
CA PRO A 302 43.63 -40.80 -23.57
C PRO A 302 42.40 -41.20 -24.45
N SER A 303 42.15 -40.44 -25.53
CA SER A 303 40.97 -40.50 -26.44
C SER A 303 41.22 -41.19 -27.79
N GLU A 304 40.14 -41.51 -28.54
CA GLU A 304 39.92 -41.08 -29.95
C GLU A 304 38.46 -41.35 -30.44
N THR A 305 38.14 -40.99 -31.70
CA THR A 305 36.78 -40.79 -32.29
C THR A 305 36.69 -41.40 -33.73
N PRO A 306 35.64 -41.23 -34.59
CA PRO A 306 34.20 -40.91 -34.47
C PRO A 306 33.27 -41.82 -35.36
N THR A 307 31.98 -41.43 -35.56
CA THR A 307 31.10 -41.76 -36.72
C THR A 307 30.43 -43.16 -36.70
N THR A 308 29.11 -43.32 -36.93
CA THR A 308 28.38 -43.15 -38.22
C THR A 308 26.87 -42.93 -38.03
N ILE A 309 26.22 -42.37 -39.06
CA ILE A 309 24.77 -42.03 -39.16
C ILE A 309 24.02 -43.15 -39.91
N ASP A 310 22.74 -43.41 -39.56
CA ASP A 310 21.75 -43.85 -40.56
C ASP A 310 20.31 -43.45 -40.16
N GLU A 311 19.39 -43.37 -41.12
CA GLU A 311 18.08 -42.68 -41.00
C GLU A 311 16.91 -43.50 -41.59
N LYS A 312 15.79 -43.67 -40.84
CA LYS A 312 14.42 -43.85 -41.39
C LYS A 312 13.27 -43.87 -40.36
N THR A 313 12.14 -43.32 -40.80
CA THR A 313 10.77 -43.31 -40.21
C THR A 313 9.79 -44.04 -41.17
N PRO A 314 8.46 -44.19 -40.92
CA PRO A 314 7.62 -43.91 -39.72
C PRO A 314 6.57 -45.01 -39.32
N GLN A 315 5.95 -44.85 -38.13
CA GLN A 315 4.57 -45.29 -37.74
C GLN A 315 4.19 -46.80 -37.73
N PRO A 316 3.06 -47.22 -37.11
CA PRO A 316 2.54 -46.83 -35.77
C PRO A 316 1.99 -48.03 -34.94
N SER A 317 2.00 -47.94 -33.60
CA SER A 317 1.04 -48.67 -32.74
C SER A 317 1.02 -48.13 -31.30
N ASN A 318 -0.08 -48.37 -30.58
CA ASN A 318 -0.24 -47.99 -29.17
C ASN A 318 0.31 -49.07 -28.22
N ALA A 319 1.00 -48.65 -27.17
CA ALA A 319 1.15 -49.41 -25.92
C ALA A 319 1.24 -48.41 -24.74
N VAL A 320 0.62 -48.74 -23.61
CA VAL A 320 0.65 -47.90 -22.40
C VAL A 320 1.66 -48.48 -21.41
N GLU A 321 2.73 -47.74 -21.12
CA GLU A 321 3.57 -47.99 -19.95
C GLU A 321 3.84 -46.66 -19.23
N SER A 322 3.40 -46.57 -17.96
CA SER A 322 3.66 -45.42 -17.11
C SER A 322 5.05 -45.54 -16.47
N PRO A 323 5.94 -44.53 -16.62
CA PRO A 323 7.19 -44.49 -15.85
C PRO A 323 6.87 -44.25 -14.36
N LYS A 324 7.05 -45.27 -13.52
CA LYS A 324 7.14 -45.06 -12.07
C LYS A 324 8.47 -44.38 -11.75
N HIS A 325 8.48 -43.05 -11.74
CA HIS A 325 9.50 -42.31 -10.98
C HIS A 325 9.04 -42.15 -9.52
N SER A 326 10.00 -42.20 -8.61
CA SER A 326 9.79 -41.91 -7.20
C SER A 326 9.59 -40.40 -7.02
N GLU A 327 8.41 -40.00 -6.55
CA GLU A 327 8.15 -38.64 -6.09
C GLU A 327 8.93 -38.38 -4.79
N GLY A 328 10.21 -38.03 -4.93
CA GLY A 328 10.94 -37.32 -3.88
C GLY A 328 10.33 -35.93 -3.77
N GLY A 329 9.85 -35.58 -2.58
CA GLY A 329 9.21 -34.30 -2.33
C GLY A 329 10.11 -33.11 -2.68
N SER A 330 9.51 -32.09 -3.25
CA SER A 330 10.17 -30.88 -3.71
C SER A 330 9.55 -29.65 -3.04
N LYS A 331 10.41 -28.81 -2.46
CA LYS A 331 10.04 -27.51 -1.90
C LYS A 331 10.56 -26.42 -2.83
N GLY A 332 9.66 -25.59 -3.34
CA GLY A 332 9.98 -24.47 -4.22
C GLY A 332 9.20 -23.23 -3.83
N LEU A 333 9.79 -22.06 -3.98
CA LEU A 333 9.14 -20.77 -3.69
C LEU A 333 9.19 -19.86 -4.92
N LYS A 334 8.21 -18.97 -5.04
CA LYS A 334 8.17 -17.93 -6.08
C LYS A 334 7.67 -16.61 -5.50
N ILE A 335 8.52 -15.58 -5.49
CA ILE A 335 8.12 -14.24 -5.05
C ILE A 335 7.56 -13.44 -6.24
N GLN A 336 6.44 -12.76 -6.00
CA GLN A 336 5.99 -11.61 -6.79
C GLN A 336 5.98 -10.35 -5.92
N HIS A 337 6.51 -9.25 -6.46
CA HIS A 337 6.62 -7.96 -5.79
C HIS A 337 6.39 -6.84 -6.80
N TYR A 338 5.85 -5.72 -6.33
CA TYR A 338 5.91 -4.40 -6.96
C TYR A 338 5.97 -3.34 -5.87
N SER A 339 6.34 -2.12 -6.23
CA SER A 339 6.01 -0.94 -5.43
C SER A 339 5.45 0.19 -6.28
N ASN A 340 4.44 0.85 -5.73
CA ASN A 340 3.84 2.06 -6.31
C ASN A 340 4.52 3.35 -5.84
N LYS A 341 5.52 3.26 -4.95
CA LYS A 341 6.24 4.42 -4.41
C LYS A 341 6.98 5.17 -5.53
N PRO A 342 7.09 6.50 -5.47
CA PRO A 342 8.07 7.22 -6.29
C PRO A 342 9.49 6.80 -5.89
N TYR A 343 10.44 6.91 -6.82
CA TYR A 343 11.84 6.54 -6.58
C TYR A 343 12.47 7.30 -5.40
N ASP A 344 12.05 8.55 -5.18
CA ASP A 344 12.43 9.40 -4.06
C ASP A 344 11.30 9.36 -3.02
N SER A 345 11.52 8.63 -1.93
CA SER A 345 10.49 8.29 -0.93
C SER A 345 11.06 8.27 0.49
N GLN A 346 10.24 8.60 1.49
CA GLN A 346 10.62 8.42 2.91
C GLN A 346 10.56 6.95 3.35
N GLY A 347 9.65 6.17 2.74
CA GLY A 347 9.47 4.74 3.00
C GLY A 347 9.73 3.92 1.75
N VAL A 348 10.59 2.90 1.85
CA VAL A 348 10.77 1.87 0.82
C VAL A 348 9.84 0.72 1.11
N GLU A 349 9.04 0.33 0.13
CA GLU A 349 8.07 -0.76 0.26
C GLU A 349 8.71 -2.10 -0.09
N PHE A 350 8.60 -3.06 0.84
CA PHE A 350 9.04 -4.45 0.64
C PHE A 350 7.88 -5.45 0.56
N SER A 351 6.63 -4.97 0.51
CA SER A 351 5.41 -5.78 0.32
C SER A 351 5.57 -6.82 -0.78
N PHE A 352 5.27 -8.09 -0.49
CA PHE A 352 5.38 -9.16 -1.47
C PHE A 352 4.36 -10.27 -1.25
N ARG A 353 4.07 -11.02 -2.32
CA ARG A 353 3.38 -12.31 -2.22
C ARG A 353 4.29 -13.45 -2.65
N MET A 354 4.19 -14.59 -1.99
CA MET A 354 5.07 -15.73 -2.21
C MET A 354 4.27 -17.03 -2.31
N TYR A 355 4.44 -17.73 -3.43
CA TYR A 355 3.81 -19.02 -3.71
C TYR A 355 4.71 -20.17 -3.29
N ASN A 356 4.14 -21.26 -2.81
CA ASN A 356 4.81 -22.57 -2.80
C ASN A 356 4.59 -23.26 -4.15
N THR A 357 5.66 -23.38 -4.93
CA THR A 357 5.64 -24.04 -6.26
C THR A 357 6.17 -25.48 -6.20
N GLY A 358 6.26 -26.05 -5.01
CA GLY A 358 6.62 -27.44 -4.76
C GLY A 358 5.39 -28.33 -4.54
N ASN A 359 5.64 -29.59 -4.15
CA ASN A 359 4.62 -30.58 -3.80
C ASN A 359 4.69 -31.02 -2.31
N GLU A 360 5.54 -30.39 -1.50
CA GLU A 360 5.53 -30.52 -0.03
C GLU A 360 5.09 -29.20 0.64
N ALA A 361 4.46 -29.29 1.81
CA ALA A 361 4.22 -28.13 2.65
C ALA A 361 5.54 -27.53 3.20
N ILE A 362 5.60 -26.20 3.27
CA ILE A 362 6.76 -25.45 3.73
C ILE A 362 6.43 -24.77 5.05
N ASP A 363 7.10 -25.18 6.12
CA ASP A 363 7.09 -24.47 7.40
C ASP A 363 7.89 -23.17 7.25
N LEU A 364 7.27 -22.02 7.51
CA LEU A 364 7.90 -20.73 7.25
C LEU A 364 9.00 -20.36 8.27
N LYS A 365 9.15 -21.10 9.37
CA LYS A 365 10.33 -20.99 10.25
C LYS A 365 11.64 -21.41 9.57
N ASP A 366 11.57 -22.26 8.55
CA ASP A 366 12.72 -22.60 7.68
C ASP A 366 12.99 -21.51 6.62
N VAL A 367 12.06 -20.56 6.42
CA VAL A 367 12.06 -19.64 5.28
C VAL A 367 12.58 -18.26 5.66
N LYS A 368 13.36 -17.68 4.74
CA LYS A 368 13.70 -16.27 4.76
C LYS A 368 13.71 -15.66 3.37
N VAL A 369 13.42 -14.37 3.31
CA VAL A 369 13.40 -13.56 2.08
C VAL A 369 14.36 -12.38 2.22
N ARG A 370 14.93 -11.90 1.13
CA ARG A 370 15.78 -10.70 1.13
C ARG A 370 15.34 -9.67 0.08
N TYR A 371 15.33 -8.41 0.52
CA TYR A 371 15.23 -7.21 -0.31
C TYR A 371 16.57 -6.48 -0.26
N TYR A 372 17.17 -6.22 -1.41
CA TYR A 372 18.51 -5.67 -1.60
C TYR A 372 18.45 -4.22 -2.09
N PHE A 373 19.22 -3.35 -1.43
CA PHE A 373 19.15 -1.91 -1.65
C PHE A 373 20.52 -1.24 -1.45
N LYS A 374 20.59 0.06 -1.68
CA LYS A 374 21.77 0.90 -1.48
C LYS A 374 21.47 2.04 -0.52
N GLU A 375 22.29 2.13 0.51
CA GLU A 375 22.22 3.20 1.48
C GLU A 375 23.61 3.39 2.13
N GLU A 376 24.00 4.61 2.46
CA GLU A 376 25.28 4.89 3.14
C GLU A 376 25.12 4.95 4.68
N LEU A 377 23.89 5.14 5.19
CA LEU A 377 23.55 5.09 6.61
C LEU A 377 23.88 3.72 7.25
N SER A 378 24.12 3.71 8.56
CA SER A 378 24.26 2.46 9.33
C SER A 378 22.97 1.62 9.31
N VAL A 379 23.12 0.31 9.44
CA VAL A 379 21.98 -0.61 9.62
C VAL A 379 21.16 -0.32 10.87
N ASP A 380 21.76 0.35 11.87
CA ASP A 380 21.09 0.80 13.10
C ASP A 380 20.39 2.18 12.95
N GLU A 381 20.61 2.89 11.83
CA GLU A 381 20.01 4.19 11.51
C GLU A 381 18.71 4.07 10.69
N MET A 382 18.22 2.84 10.49
CA MET A 382 16.95 2.53 9.82
C MET A 382 16.02 1.70 10.72
N ASN A 383 14.72 1.81 10.46
CA ASN A 383 13.67 1.01 11.11
C ASN A 383 12.72 0.41 10.06
N TRP A 384 11.97 -0.61 10.44
CA TRP A 384 11.02 -1.32 9.59
C TRP A 384 9.70 -1.54 10.32
N ALA A 385 8.62 -1.66 9.55
CA ALA A 385 7.32 -2.10 10.03
C ALA A 385 6.73 -3.14 9.07
N VAL A 386 6.11 -4.18 9.64
CA VAL A 386 5.21 -5.10 8.93
C VAL A 386 3.80 -4.75 9.37
N TYR A 387 2.89 -4.57 8.42
CA TYR A 387 1.50 -4.18 8.70
C TYR A 387 0.53 -5.36 8.57
N PHE A 388 0.84 -6.32 7.68
CA PHE A 388 0.01 -7.50 7.42
C PHE A 388 0.86 -8.74 7.15
N TYR A 389 0.33 -9.90 7.53
CA TYR A 389 0.86 -11.22 7.21
C TYR A 389 -0.29 -12.22 7.09
N SER A 390 -0.51 -12.80 5.91
CA SER A 390 -1.72 -13.60 5.65
C SER A 390 -1.77 -14.98 6.34
N LEU A 391 -0.77 -15.36 7.13
CA LEU A 391 -0.65 -16.67 7.80
C LEU A 391 -0.40 -16.58 9.32
N GLY A 392 -0.60 -15.41 9.95
CA GLY A 392 -0.36 -15.23 11.38
C GLY A 392 -0.51 -13.78 11.84
N SER A 393 0.13 -13.42 12.95
CA SER A 393 0.25 -12.01 13.36
C SER A 393 1.39 -11.34 12.58
N GLU A 394 1.26 -10.05 12.33
CA GLU A 394 2.35 -9.18 11.87
C GLU A 394 3.61 -9.29 12.75
N LYS A 395 3.46 -9.67 14.03
CA LYS A 395 4.53 -9.91 15.00
C LYS A 395 5.27 -11.24 14.80
N ASP A 396 4.70 -12.17 14.03
CA ASP A 396 5.35 -13.42 13.66
C ASP A 396 6.36 -13.21 12.53
N VAL A 397 6.17 -12.18 11.70
CA VAL A 397 7.19 -11.70 10.76
C VAL A 397 8.21 -10.87 11.53
N GLN A 398 9.50 -11.11 11.29
CA GLN A 398 10.60 -10.32 11.83
C GLN A 398 11.58 -9.95 10.72
N CYS A 399 11.94 -8.68 10.65
CA CYS A 399 12.91 -8.20 9.67
C CYS A 399 14.19 -7.74 10.35
N ARG A 400 15.31 -7.74 9.62
CA ARG A 400 16.59 -7.19 10.10
C ARG A 400 17.47 -6.70 8.93
N PHE A 401 18.06 -5.53 9.08
CA PHE A 401 19.06 -5.01 8.14
C PHE A 401 20.42 -5.68 8.33
N TYR A 402 21.13 -5.87 7.23
CA TYR A 402 22.49 -6.38 7.16
C TYR A 402 23.27 -5.64 6.06
N ASP A 403 24.55 -5.36 6.31
CA ASP A 403 25.47 -4.91 5.28
C ASP A 403 25.85 -6.06 4.33
N LEU A 404 26.13 -5.70 3.07
CA LEU A 404 26.47 -6.61 1.98
C LEU A 404 27.81 -6.20 1.34
N PRO A 405 28.94 -6.39 2.05
CA PRO A 405 30.25 -5.93 1.57
C PRO A 405 30.72 -6.70 0.33
N GLY A 406 31.42 -5.99 -0.56
CA GLY A 406 32.02 -6.57 -1.77
C GLY A 406 31.05 -6.79 -2.94
N LYS A 407 29.81 -6.27 -2.85
CA LYS A 407 28.82 -6.27 -3.92
C LYS A 407 28.72 -4.90 -4.60
N THR A 408 28.33 -4.91 -5.88
CA THR A 408 28.31 -3.72 -6.74
C THR A 408 26.90 -3.25 -7.06
N GLU A 409 25.94 -4.17 -7.14
CA GLU A 409 24.54 -3.87 -7.46
C GLU A 409 23.70 -3.51 -6.23
N ALA A 410 24.16 -3.83 -5.01
CA ALA A 410 23.57 -3.45 -3.72
C ALA A 410 24.66 -3.41 -2.64
N ASN A 411 24.46 -2.63 -1.57
CA ASN A 411 25.38 -2.59 -0.42
C ASN A 411 24.75 -3.03 0.91
N LYS A 412 23.42 -3.20 0.97
CA LYS A 412 22.66 -3.71 2.14
C LYS A 412 21.51 -4.63 1.71
N TYR A 413 20.97 -5.36 2.67
CA TYR A 413 19.68 -6.04 2.53
C TYR A 413 18.85 -6.03 3.81
N LEU A 414 17.54 -6.02 3.63
CA LEU A 414 16.55 -6.38 4.65
C LEU A 414 16.31 -7.88 4.53
N GLU A 415 16.62 -8.67 5.57
CA GLU A 415 16.25 -10.08 5.67
C GLU A 415 14.93 -10.20 6.44
N ILE A 416 13.93 -10.83 5.85
CA ILE A 416 12.60 -11.10 6.42
C ILE A 416 12.54 -12.58 6.82
N THR A 417 12.04 -12.87 8.02
CA THR A 417 11.97 -14.20 8.64
C THR A 417 10.63 -14.39 9.36
N PHE A 418 10.23 -15.64 9.63
CA PHE A 418 8.93 -15.96 10.21
C PHE A 418 9.06 -16.84 11.48
N LYS A 419 8.24 -16.56 12.49
CA LYS A 419 8.11 -17.36 13.73
C LYS A 419 7.03 -18.45 13.61
N ALA A 420 6.07 -18.28 12.73
CA ALA A 420 4.91 -19.15 12.53
C ALA A 420 4.40 -19.06 11.08
N GLY A 421 3.54 -20.01 10.71
CA GLY A 421 2.93 -20.12 9.38
C GLY A 421 3.45 -21.34 8.60
N THR A 422 2.55 -21.95 7.82
CA THR A 422 2.84 -23.06 6.93
C THR A 422 2.21 -22.75 5.58
N LEU A 423 2.97 -22.92 4.50
CA LEU A 423 2.52 -22.67 3.12
C LEU A 423 2.35 -24.02 2.40
N LEU A 424 1.11 -24.43 2.10
CA LEU A 424 0.83 -25.72 1.46
C LEU A 424 1.18 -25.68 -0.04
N PRO A 425 1.29 -26.83 -0.73
CA PRO A 425 1.54 -26.85 -2.18
C PRO A 425 0.54 -26.02 -2.99
N ASN A 426 1.04 -25.14 -3.84
CA ASN A 426 0.30 -24.16 -4.66
C ASN A 426 -0.32 -22.97 -3.91
N ASP A 427 -0.31 -22.95 -2.57
CA ASP A 427 -0.78 -21.79 -1.79
C ASP A 427 0.09 -20.54 -2.04
N VAL A 428 -0.49 -19.39 -1.75
CA VAL A 428 0.18 -18.08 -1.74
C VAL A 428 0.02 -17.41 -0.37
N MET A 429 1.11 -16.83 0.15
CA MET A 429 1.10 -15.93 1.29
C MET A 429 1.40 -14.49 0.88
N TYR A 430 0.98 -13.54 1.70
CA TYR A 430 1.21 -12.10 1.52
C TYR A 430 1.87 -11.51 2.77
N ILE A 431 2.76 -10.54 2.59
CA ILE A 431 3.09 -9.52 3.61
C ILE A 431 3.00 -8.12 3.01
N THR A 432 2.69 -7.14 3.86
CA THR A 432 2.87 -5.71 3.55
C THR A 432 3.79 -5.07 4.59
N GLY A 433 4.64 -4.15 4.16
CA GLY A 433 5.62 -3.53 5.03
C GLY A 433 6.49 -2.49 4.34
N GLU A 434 6.98 -1.54 5.12
CA GLU A 434 7.88 -0.47 4.69
C GLU A 434 9.06 -0.33 5.64
N PHE A 435 10.17 0.21 5.14
CA PHE A 435 11.29 0.66 5.96
C PHE A 435 11.65 2.13 5.75
N TYR A 436 12.17 2.75 6.81
CA TYR A 436 12.37 4.19 6.97
C TYR A 436 13.76 4.50 7.52
N GLN A 437 14.32 5.66 7.15
CA GLN A 437 15.44 6.26 7.87
C GLN A 437 14.94 6.78 9.23
N ASN A 438 15.72 6.64 10.31
CA ASN A 438 15.27 6.99 11.69
C ASN A 438 15.02 8.49 11.89
N ASP A 439 15.60 9.35 11.06
CA ASP A 439 15.38 10.80 11.04
C ASP A 439 14.24 11.26 10.10
N TRP A 440 13.57 10.31 9.45
CA TRP A 440 12.57 10.53 8.39
C TRP A 440 13.10 11.22 7.13
N GLY A 441 14.39 11.03 6.81
CA GLY A 441 14.97 11.34 5.51
C GLY A 441 14.38 10.48 4.37
N ARG A 442 15.06 10.46 3.21
CA ARG A 442 14.52 9.92 1.95
C ARG A 442 15.55 9.06 1.22
N PHE A 443 15.08 7.92 0.72
CA PHE A 443 15.83 6.98 -0.11
C PHE A 443 15.68 7.35 -1.60
N GLU A 444 16.73 7.11 -2.38
CA GLU A 444 16.73 7.11 -3.85
C GLU A 444 16.77 5.65 -4.32
N GLN A 445 15.63 5.12 -4.75
CA GLN A 445 15.46 3.70 -5.07
C GLN A 445 15.86 3.34 -6.52
N ARG A 446 16.32 4.28 -7.35
CA ARG A 446 16.67 3.99 -8.77
C ARG A 446 17.77 2.96 -8.95
N ASP A 447 18.74 2.91 -8.04
CA ASP A 447 19.83 1.94 -8.09
C ASP A 447 19.79 0.89 -6.97
N ASP A 448 18.65 0.79 -6.27
CA ASP A 448 18.28 -0.37 -5.46
C ASP A 448 18.05 -1.59 -6.35
N TYR A 449 18.72 -2.69 -5.99
CA TYR A 449 18.59 -3.94 -6.75
C TYR A 449 17.15 -4.46 -6.73
N SER A 450 16.48 -4.52 -5.58
CA SER A 450 15.14 -5.11 -5.46
C SER A 450 13.97 -4.19 -5.83
N TYR A 451 14.19 -2.91 -6.14
CA TYR A 451 13.09 -1.98 -6.43
C TYR A 451 12.39 -2.28 -7.77
N ASN A 452 11.06 -2.39 -7.73
CA ASN A 452 10.21 -2.68 -8.90
C ASN A 452 9.09 -1.64 -9.07
N PRO A 453 9.32 -0.50 -9.75
CA PRO A 453 8.32 0.54 -9.96
C PRO A 453 7.20 0.04 -10.89
N SER A 454 6.10 -0.41 -10.30
CA SER A 454 4.96 -1.04 -10.99
C SER A 454 3.68 -0.87 -10.16
N ASN A 455 2.53 -1.13 -10.77
CA ASN A 455 1.21 -1.12 -10.11
C ASN A 455 0.56 -2.51 -10.06
N SER A 456 1.31 -3.57 -10.36
CA SER A 456 0.81 -4.95 -10.39
C SER A 456 1.93 -5.97 -10.15
N TYR A 457 1.56 -7.11 -9.56
CA TYR A 457 2.48 -8.20 -9.21
C TYR A 457 3.14 -8.84 -10.44
N THR A 458 4.47 -8.86 -10.43
CA THR A 458 5.31 -9.57 -11.42
C THR A 458 6.24 -10.56 -10.74
N ASP A 459 6.57 -11.69 -11.39
CA ASP A 459 7.58 -12.65 -10.92
C ASP A 459 8.94 -11.95 -10.73
N TRP A 460 9.30 -11.68 -9.48
CA TRP A 460 10.39 -10.75 -9.16
C TRP A 460 11.63 -11.49 -8.68
N LYS A 461 12.56 -11.71 -9.62
CA LYS A 461 13.81 -12.46 -9.34
C LYS A 461 14.89 -11.64 -8.64
N LYS A 462 14.73 -10.32 -8.51
CA LYS A 462 15.65 -9.47 -7.75
C LYS A 462 15.35 -9.41 -6.24
N MET A 463 14.34 -10.14 -5.77
CA MET A 463 14.23 -10.57 -4.37
C MET A 463 14.47 -12.07 -4.32
N THR A 464 15.12 -12.55 -3.26
CA THR A 464 15.51 -13.96 -3.11
C THR A 464 14.80 -14.63 -1.95
N ALA A 465 14.39 -15.88 -2.12
CA ALA A 465 13.87 -16.73 -1.05
C ALA A 465 14.79 -17.93 -0.79
N TYR A 466 14.90 -18.33 0.47
CA TYR A 466 15.70 -19.48 0.92
C TYR A 466 14.85 -20.39 1.81
N ILE A 467 15.13 -21.69 1.77
CA ILE A 467 14.59 -22.69 2.70
C ILE A 467 15.77 -23.35 3.41
N SER A 468 15.78 -23.34 4.74
CA SER A 468 16.89 -23.85 5.58
C SER A 468 18.27 -23.31 5.13
N ASN A 469 18.32 -22.01 4.80
CA ASN A 469 19.44 -21.26 4.19
C ASN A 469 19.87 -21.66 2.76
N ARG A 470 19.21 -22.62 2.09
CA ARG A 470 19.44 -22.89 0.65
C ARG A 470 18.60 -21.94 -0.21
N LEU A 471 19.24 -21.23 -1.15
CA LEU A 471 18.54 -20.40 -2.15
C LEU A 471 17.60 -21.25 -3.01
N VAL A 472 16.34 -20.83 -3.13
CA VAL A 472 15.30 -21.50 -3.97
C VAL A 472 14.60 -20.57 -4.95
N TRP A 473 14.61 -19.25 -4.72
CA TRP A 473 14.06 -18.26 -5.65
C TRP A 473 15.01 -17.06 -5.83
N GLY A 474 14.98 -16.47 -7.03
CA GLY A 474 15.62 -15.21 -7.34
C GLY A 474 17.10 -15.33 -7.71
N SER A 475 17.82 -14.22 -7.60
CA SER A 475 19.26 -14.12 -7.80
C SER A 475 19.83 -13.08 -6.84
N GLU A 476 20.96 -13.40 -6.21
CA GLU A 476 21.68 -12.44 -5.36
C GLU A 476 22.40 -11.42 -6.25
N PRO A 477 22.56 -10.16 -5.81
CA PRO A 477 23.33 -9.13 -6.55
C PRO A 477 24.81 -9.50 -6.70
N ASN A 478 25.45 -8.99 -7.76
CA ASN A 478 26.83 -9.34 -8.17
C ASN A 478 27.95 -8.59 -7.44
#